data_AF-A0A8H6KBC6-F1
#
_entry.id   AF-A0A8H6KBC6-F1
#
_cell.length_a   1.000
_cell.length_b   1.000
_cell.length_c   1.000
_cell.angle_alpha   90.00
_cell.angle_beta   90.00
_cell.angle_gamma   90.00
#
_symmetry.space_group_name_H-M   'P 1'
#
loop_
_entity.id
_entity.type
_entity.pdbx_description
1 polymer ?
#
loop_
_entity_poly.entity_id
_entity_poly.type
_entity_poly.pdbx_seq_one_letter_code
_entity_poly.pdbx_strand_id
1 'polypeptide(L)'
;MDVSATASVKAAAEALTEAWGRLDILVNNAGYMAPFRLLLEADDDEYMKAWDVNYWGTYRVTKAFLPLLLWGGDKTIVNMSSVAAHFMGAGGGAYHVSKFALIRFTEFVQDEYADQGILAYSVHPGGIPTELSSNLPEKLQFRMTDTPELAAHSIPYLTSKRREWLGGRWVSCMWDMPKLVSMEKKIVDKNLLKFQCTGL
;
A
#
# COMPACT_ATOMS: atom_id res chain seq x y z
N MET A 1 -7.05 -3.28 -16.11
CA MET A 1 -8.15 -3.17 -15.14
C MET A 1 -8.10 -1.77 -14.55
N ASP A 2 -9.20 -1.04 -14.59
CA ASP A 2 -9.39 0.20 -13.83
C ASP A 2 -9.87 -0.14 -12.41
N VAL A 3 -9.14 0.33 -11.39
CA VAL A 3 -9.44 0.07 -9.97
C VAL A 3 -10.51 1.00 -9.40
N SER A 4 -10.77 2.13 -10.04
CA SER A 4 -11.82 3.08 -9.64
C SER A 4 -13.22 2.55 -9.98
N ALA A 5 -13.32 1.68 -10.99
CA ALA A 5 -14.58 1.10 -11.44
C ALA A 5 -14.83 -0.31 -10.87
N THR A 6 -15.84 -0.47 -10.01
CA THR A 6 -16.20 -1.76 -9.39
C THR A 6 -16.48 -2.87 -10.42
N ALA A 7 -17.15 -2.56 -11.54
CA ALA A 7 -17.42 -3.55 -12.59
C ALA A 7 -16.14 -4.07 -13.25
N SER A 8 -15.18 -3.17 -13.52
CA SER A 8 -13.86 -3.53 -14.06
C SER A 8 -13.09 -4.46 -13.12
N VAL A 9 -13.10 -4.17 -11.81
CA VAL A 9 -12.44 -5.02 -10.80
C VAL A 9 -13.10 -6.40 -10.68
N LYS A 10 -14.44 -6.45 -10.66
CA LYS A 10 -15.17 -7.73 -10.62
C LYS A 10 -14.89 -8.60 -11.84
N ALA A 11 -14.94 -8.02 -13.03
CA ALA A 11 -14.64 -8.75 -14.27
C ALA A 11 -13.22 -9.35 -14.25
N ALA A 12 -12.23 -8.62 -13.70
CA ALA A 12 -10.88 -9.15 -13.56
C ALA A 12 -10.78 -10.31 -12.54
N ALA A 13 -11.47 -10.20 -11.41
CA ALA A 13 -11.51 -11.27 -10.41
C ALA A 13 -12.22 -12.53 -10.93
N GLU A 14 -13.32 -12.36 -11.67
CA GLU A 14 -14.04 -13.45 -12.34
C GLU A 14 -13.14 -14.15 -13.36
N ALA A 15 -12.46 -13.39 -14.23
CA ALA A 15 -11.52 -13.95 -15.21
C ALA A 15 -10.37 -14.75 -14.55
N LEU A 16 -9.80 -14.26 -13.45
CA LEU A 16 -8.77 -15.00 -12.70
C LEU A 16 -9.32 -16.24 -11.99
N THR A 17 -10.57 -16.17 -11.52
CA THR A 17 -11.26 -17.32 -10.92
C THR A 17 -11.43 -18.43 -11.94
N GLU A 18 -11.87 -18.12 -13.15
CA GLU A 18 -12.03 -19.08 -14.24
C GLU A 18 -10.68 -19.67 -14.68
N ALA A 19 -9.65 -18.83 -14.81
CA ALA A 19 -8.36 -19.27 -15.31
C ALA A 19 -7.56 -20.12 -14.30
N TRP A 20 -7.57 -19.75 -13.02
CA TRP A 20 -6.66 -20.33 -12.02
C TRP A 20 -7.34 -20.82 -10.74
N GLY A 21 -8.51 -20.27 -10.37
CA GLY A 21 -9.26 -20.66 -9.17
C GLY A 21 -8.61 -20.34 -7.82
N ARG A 22 -7.41 -19.75 -7.81
CA ARG A 22 -6.64 -19.37 -6.61
C ARG A 22 -5.73 -18.18 -6.88
N LEU A 23 -5.32 -17.49 -5.81
CA LEU A 23 -4.30 -16.44 -5.84
C LEU A 23 -3.38 -16.59 -4.62
N ASP A 24 -2.06 -16.55 -4.83
CA ASP A 24 -1.09 -16.68 -3.74
C ASP A 24 -0.70 -15.31 -3.16
N ILE A 25 -0.47 -14.32 -4.02
CA ILE A 25 -0.02 -12.98 -3.63
C ILE A 25 -0.83 -11.94 -4.41
N LEU A 26 -1.41 -10.96 -3.70
CA LEU A 26 -2.03 -9.78 -4.27
C LEU A 26 -1.16 -8.55 -3.97
N VAL A 27 -0.74 -7.81 -5.00
CA VAL A 27 -0.02 -6.54 -4.84
C VAL A 27 -0.90 -5.39 -5.34
N ASN A 28 -1.43 -4.60 -4.41
CA ASN A 28 -2.20 -3.39 -4.72
C ASN A 28 -1.23 -2.23 -4.98
N ASN A 29 -0.79 -2.10 -6.24
CA ASN A 29 0.20 -1.10 -6.65
C ASN A 29 -0.39 0.20 -7.23
N ALA A 30 -1.62 0.16 -7.75
CA ALA A 30 -2.22 1.31 -8.41
C ALA A 30 -2.23 2.56 -7.50
N GLY A 31 -1.96 3.72 -8.08
CA GLY A 31 -1.93 4.96 -7.34
C GLY A 31 -2.12 6.18 -8.21
N TYR A 32 -2.57 7.27 -7.58
CA TYR A 32 -2.77 8.56 -8.19
C TYR A 32 -2.29 9.66 -7.25
N MET A 33 -1.52 10.61 -7.77
CA MET A 33 -1.09 11.81 -7.05
C MET A 33 -1.76 13.03 -7.68
N ALA A 34 -2.69 13.64 -6.95
CA ALA A 34 -3.32 14.88 -7.36
C ALA A 34 -2.28 16.03 -7.38
N PRO A 35 -2.51 17.08 -8.20
CA PRO A 35 -1.73 18.32 -8.13
C PRO A 35 -1.66 18.88 -6.70
N PHE A 36 -0.48 19.35 -6.31
CA PHE A 36 -0.29 19.94 -4.98
C PHE A 36 -0.93 21.33 -4.92
N ARG A 37 -1.98 21.47 -4.13
CA ARG A 37 -2.72 22.72 -3.90
C ARG A 37 -3.11 22.85 -2.44
N LEU A 38 -3.02 24.06 -1.88
CA LEU A 38 -3.52 24.31 -0.52
C LEU A 38 -4.98 23.93 -0.44
N LEU A 39 -5.46 23.56 0.75
CA LEU A 39 -6.81 22.98 0.92
C LEU A 39 -7.93 23.82 0.29
N LEU A 40 -7.86 25.15 0.39
CA LEU A 40 -8.86 26.05 -0.18
C LEU A 40 -8.81 26.14 -1.73
N GLU A 41 -7.67 25.81 -2.32
CA GLU A 41 -7.39 25.89 -3.75
C GLU A 41 -7.37 24.51 -4.43
N ALA A 42 -7.59 23.45 -3.66
CA ALA A 42 -7.60 22.09 -4.17
C ALA A 42 -8.80 21.91 -5.09
N ASP A 43 -8.56 21.24 -6.21
CA ASP A 43 -9.64 20.80 -7.09
C ASP A 43 -10.31 19.57 -6.47
N ASP A 44 -11.63 19.66 -6.27
CA ASP A 44 -12.40 18.63 -5.57
C ASP A 44 -12.38 17.30 -6.33
N ASP A 45 -12.46 17.33 -7.67
CA ASP A 45 -12.47 16.12 -8.49
C ASP A 45 -11.11 15.40 -8.44
N GLU A 46 -10.01 16.16 -8.51
CA GLU A 46 -8.65 15.65 -8.34
C GLU A 46 -8.40 15.08 -6.94
N TYR A 47 -8.90 15.76 -5.92
CA TYR A 47 -8.82 15.30 -4.54
C TYR A 47 -9.58 13.98 -4.34
N MET A 48 -10.81 13.92 -4.84
CA MET A 48 -11.66 12.73 -4.77
C MET A 48 -11.10 11.58 -5.60
N LYS A 49 -10.53 11.85 -6.78
CA LYS A 49 -9.85 10.86 -7.62
C LYS A 49 -8.65 10.24 -6.92
N ALA A 50 -7.85 11.02 -6.18
CA ALA A 50 -6.76 10.46 -5.37
C ALA A 50 -7.28 9.48 -4.32
N TRP A 51 -8.38 9.78 -3.64
CA TRP A 51 -9.02 8.85 -2.71
C TRP A 51 -9.60 7.63 -3.42
N ASP A 52 -10.26 7.84 -4.55
CA ASP A 52 -10.95 6.77 -5.26
C ASP A 52 -9.97 5.76 -5.85
N VAL A 53 -8.82 6.21 -6.37
CA VAL A 53 -7.77 5.31 -6.86
C VAL A 53 -6.98 4.72 -5.70
N ASN A 54 -6.44 5.54 -4.79
CA ASN A 54 -5.49 5.07 -3.78
C ASN A 54 -6.18 4.19 -2.74
N TYR A 55 -7.27 4.67 -2.14
CA TYR A 55 -7.94 3.97 -1.04
C TYR A 55 -9.06 3.05 -1.55
N TRP A 56 -10.08 3.62 -2.20
CA TRP A 56 -11.25 2.84 -2.59
C TRP A 56 -10.93 1.80 -3.66
N GLY A 57 -10.00 2.10 -4.58
CA GLY A 57 -9.50 1.15 -5.56
C GLY A 57 -8.84 -0.06 -4.90
N THR A 58 -7.94 0.19 -3.96
CA THR A 58 -7.30 -0.87 -3.16
C THR A 58 -8.32 -1.69 -2.36
N TYR A 59 -9.35 -1.04 -1.79
CA TYR A 59 -10.45 -1.71 -1.11
C TYR A 59 -11.23 -2.63 -2.08
N ARG A 60 -11.64 -2.11 -3.25
CA ARG A 60 -12.40 -2.85 -4.26
C ARG A 60 -11.63 -4.07 -4.73
N VAL A 61 -10.34 -3.89 -5.05
CA VAL A 61 -9.46 -4.98 -5.51
C VAL A 61 -9.30 -6.01 -4.40
N THR A 62 -8.90 -5.59 -3.19
CA THR A 62 -8.75 -6.51 -2.05
C THR A 62 -10.02 -7.31 -1.83
N LYS A 63 -11.19 -6.66 -1.76
CA LYS A 63 -12.48 -7.34 -1.56
C LYS A 63 -12.82 -8.34 -2.65
N ALA A 64 -12.58 -8.00 -3.92
CA ALA A 64 -12.93 -8.87 -5.05
C ALA A 64 -11.99 -10.08 -5.15
N PHE A 65 -10.71 -9.91 -4.81
CA PHE A 65 -9.70 -10.97 -4.90
C PHE A 65 -9.54 -11.79 -3.61
N LEU A 66 -10.10 -11.34 -2.48
CA LEU A 66 -10.00 -12.02 -1.20
C LEU A 66 -10.47 -13.48 -1.24
N PRO A 67 -11.59 -13.86 -1.89
CA PRO A 67 -11.97 -15.25 -2.02
C PRO A 67 -10.87 -16.12 -2.66
N LEU A 68 -10.26 -15.65 -3.75
CA LEU A 68 -9.16 -16.36 -4.42
C LEU A 68 -7.93 -16.51 -3.53
N LEU A 69 -7.62 -15.50 -2.72
CA LEU A 69 -6.54 -15.55 -1.74
C LEU A 69 -6.83 -16.60 -0.66
N LEU A 70 -8.05 -16.69 -0.15
CA LEU A 70 -8.39 -17.66 0.90
C LEU A 70 -8.25 -19.13 0.44
N TRP A 71 -8.39 -19.38 -0.87
CA TRP A 71 -8.11 -20.67 -1.52
C TRP A 71 -6.65 -20.86 -1.97
N GLY A 72 -5.83 -19.81 -1.89
CA GLY A 72 -4.41 -19.83 -2.23
C GLY A 72 -3.50 -20.38 -1.13
N GLY A 73 -2.22 -20.52 -1.44
CA GLY A 73 -1.19 -21.00 -0.54
C GLY A 73 -0.56 -19.88 0.29
N ASP A 74 0.08 -18.90 -0.37
CA ASP A 74 0.83 -17.85 0.33
C ASP A 74 -0.05 -16.75 0.92
N LYS A 75 -1.33 -16.64 0.53
CA LYS A 75 -2.36 -15.75 1.09
C LYS A 75 -1.87 -14.37 1.50
N THR A 76 -1.01 -13.75 0.68
CA THR A 76 -0.30 -12.52 1.04
C THR A 76 -0.89 -11.33 0.31
N ILE A 77 -1.16 -10.25 1.03
CA ILE A 77 -1.62 -8.97 0.47
C ILE A 77 -0.57 -7.91 0.75
N VAL A 78 -0.04 -7.30 -0.30
CA VAL A 78 0.89 -6.18 -0.21
C VAL A 78 0.20 -4.93 -0.72
N ASN A 79 -0.01 -3.96 0.18
CA ASN A 79 -0.58 -2.67 -0.18
C ASN A 79 0.53 -1.64 -0.37
N MET A 80 0.60 -1.01 -1.56
CA MET A 80 1.58 0.03 -1.83
C MET A 80 1.08 1.37 -1.28
N SER A 81 1.54 1.71 -0.07
CA SER A 81 1.36 3.06 0.48
C SER A 81 2.51 3.97 0.05
N SER A 82 3.05 4.80 0.94
CA SER A 82 4.15 5.72 0.65
C SER A 82 4.78 6.26 1.95
N VAL A 83 6.05 6.63 1.90
CA VAL A 83 6.67 7.44 2.96
C VAL A 83 5.93 8.76 3.21
N ALA A 84 5.25 9.29 2.19
CA ALA A 84 4.41 10.49 2.29
C ALA A 84 3.29 10.37 3.33
N ALA A 85 2.88 9.15 3.69
CA ALA A 85 1.90 8.94 4.75
C ALA A 85 2.43 9.28 6.17
N HIS A 86 3.73 9.53 6.33
CA HIS A 86 4.39 9.71 7.65
C HIS A 86 4.72 11.17 7.96
N PHE A 87 4.50 12.07 7.01
CA PHE A 87 4.85 13.48 7.18
C PHE A 87 3.83 14.39 6.49
N MET A 88 3.82 15.65 6.93
CA MET A 88 2.96 16.67 6.35
C MET A 88 3.72 17.46 5.28
N GLY A 89 3.03 17.78 4.19
CA GLY A 89 3.51 18.68 3.15
C GLY A 89 2.36 19.57 2.70
N ALA A 90 2.57 20.89 2.69
CA ALA A 90 1.55 21.83 2.28
C ALA A 90 1.07 21.50 0.85
N GLY A 91 -0.24 21.31 0.72
CA GLY A 91 -0.93 20.96 -0.51
C GLY A 91 -0.87 19.49 -0.96
N GLY A 92 -0.18 18.62 -0.22
CA GLY A 92 -0.14 17.18 -0.52
C GLY A 92 -1.31 16.37 0.08
N GLY A 93 -2.33 17.03 0.64
CA GLY A 93 -3.36 16.41 1.47
C GLY A 93 -4.06 15.20 0.83
N ALA A 94 -4.48 15.34 -0.42
CA ALA A 94 -5.17 14.28 -1.16
C ALA A 94 -4.36 12.96 -1.18
N TYR A 95 -3.08 13.05 -1.53
CA TYR A 95 -2.18 11.90 -1.61
C TYR A 95 -1.76 11.39 -0.22
N HIS A 96 -1.30 12.29 0.65
CA HIS A 96 -0.77 11.92 1.96
C HIS A 96 -1.84 11.23 2.82
N VAL A 97 -3.05 11.79 2.87
CA VAL A 97 -4.14 11.26 3.69
C VAL A 97 -4.67 9.94 3.10
N SER A 98 -4.84 9.84 1.77
CA SER A 98 -5.29 8.58 1.16
C SER A 98 -4.28 7.44 1.34
N LYS A 99 -2.97 7.73 1.24
CA LYS A 99 -1.92 6.76 1.53
C LYS A 99 -1.82 6.42 3.03
N PHE A 100 -2.11 7.36 3.93
CA PHE A 100 -2.25 7.08 5.36
C PHE A 100 -3.43 6.15 5.66
N ALA A 101 -4.59 6.40 5.04
CA ALA A 101 -5.77 5.55 5.18
C ALA A 101 -5.50 4.09 4.77
N LEU A 102 -4.67 3.86 3.75
CA LEU A 102 -4.26 2.52 3.34
C LEU A 102 -3.49 1.74 4.42
N ILE A 103 -2.71 2.43 5.27
CA ILE A 103 -2.00 1.74 6.36
C ILE A 103 -3.01 1.18 7.36
N ARG A 104 -4.02 1.98 7.74
CA ARG A 104 -5.09 1.49 8.63
C ARG A 104 -5.95 0.42 7.96
N PHE A 105 -6.24 0.55 6.66
CA PHE A 105 -6.94 -0.50 5.92
C PHE A 105 -6.17 -1.83 5.92
N THR A 106 -4.85 -1.76 5.78
CA THR A 106 -3.98 -2.95 5.85
C THR A 106 -4.03 -3.62 7.22
N GLU A 107 -3.99 -2.81 8.30
CA GLU A 107 -4.17 -3.32 9.66
C GLU A 107 -5.52 -4.03 9.83
N PHE A 108 -6.59 -3.45 9.27
CA PHE A 108 -7.94 -4.00 9.34
C PHE A 108 -8.07 -5.34 8.59
N VAL A 109 -7.55 -5.42 7.35
CA VAL A 109 -7.55 -6.67 6.58
C VAL A 109 -6.75 -7.76 7.29
N GLN A 110 -5.62 -7.41 7.91
CA GLN A 110 -4.88 -8.36 8.73
C GLN A 110 -5.73 -8.83 9.90
N ASP A 111 -6.35 -7.93 10.65
CA ASP A 111 -7.12 -8.25 11.85
C ASP A 111 -8.32 -9.17 11.53
N GLU A 112 -9.05 -8.90 10.45
CA GLU A 112 -10.25 -9.64 10.07
C GLU A 112 -9.98 -11.07 9.53
N TYR A 113 -8.83 -11.30 8.90
CA TYR A 113 -8.57 -12.57 8.17
C TYR A 113 -7.27 -13.28 8.57
N ALA A 114 -6.57 -12.82 9.62
CA ALA A 114 -5.36 -13.48 10.13
C ALA A 114 -5.61 -14.95 10.50
N ASP A 115 -6.76 -15.23 11.13
CA ASP A 115 -7.18 -16.56 11.56
C ASP A 115 -7.39 -17.54 10.40
N GLN A 116 -7.73 -17.00 9.22
CA GLN A 116 -7.86 -17.73 7.96
C GLN A 116 -6.56 -17.77 7.15
N GLY A 117 -5.48 -17.25 7.73
CA GLY A 117 -4.13 -17.28 7.17
C GLY A 117 -3.81 -16.13 6.22
N ILE A 118 -4.56 -15.03 6.19
CA ILE A 118 -4.15 -13.84 5.43
C ILE A 118 -2.96 -13.16 6.13
N LEU A 119 -1.95 -12.79 5.33
CA LEU A 119 -0.85 -11.92 5.73
C LEU A 119 -0.92 -10.63 4.91
N ALA A 120 -1.43 -9.56 5.51
CA ALA A 120 -1.52 -8.24 4.90
C ALA A 120 -0.50 -7.29 5.51
N TYR A 121 0.29 -6.61 4.68
CA TYR A 121 1.22 -5.56 5.13
C TYR A 121 1.38 -4.46 4.08
N SER A 122 1.84 -3.30 4.54
CA SER A 122 1.98 -2.10 3.72
C SER A 122 3.44 -1.87 3.37
N VAL A 123 3.75 -1.62 2.10
CA VAL A 123 5.10 -1.31 1.63
C VAL A 123 5.15 0.14 1.16
N HIS A 124 6.16 0.87 1.62
CA HIS A 124 6.29 2.31 1.46
C HIS A 124 7.52 2.64 0.62
N PRO A 125 7.34 2.88 -0.69
CA PRO A 125 8.38 3.47 -1.53
C PRO A 125 8.78 4.85 -1.01
N GLY A 126 10.03 5.21 -1.28
CA GLY A 126 10.54 6.57 -1.09
C GLY A 126 10.15 7.50 -2.23
N GLY A 127 11.06 8.39 -2.62
CA GLY A 127 10.83 9.34 -3.71
C GLY A 127 11.39 8.81 -5.02
N ILE A 128 10.54 8.21 -5.85
CA ILE A 128 10.94 7.63 -7.15
C ILE A 128 10.41 8.52 -8.28
N PRO A 129 11.27 8.97 -9.22
CA PRO A 129 10.83 9.75 -10.37
C PRO A 129 10.05 8.84 -11.33
N THR A 130 8.72 8.96 -11.32
CA THR A 130 7.80 8.22 -12.18
C THR A 130 6.73 9.18 -12.68
N GLU A 131 5.90 8.75 -13.63
CA GLU A 131 4.73 9.54 -14.07
C GLU A 131 3.82 9.94 -12.89
N LEU A 132 3.78 9.15 -11.81
CA LEU A 132 3.03 9.49 -10.60
C LEU A 132 3.53 10.78 -9.93
N SER A 133 4.84 11.06 -9.95
CA SER A 133 5.43 12.25 -9.33
C SER A 133 5.49 13.48 -10.24
N SER A 134 4.89 13.41 -11.44
CA SER A 134 4.80 14.55 -12.39
C SER A 134 4.04 15.75 -11.82
N ASN A 135 3.05 15.51 -10.96
CA ASN A 135 2.25 16.53 -10.28
C ASN A 135 2.94 17.14 -9.04
N LEU A 136 4.16 16.69 -8.73
CA LEU A 136 4.93 17.20 -7.62
C LEU A 136 5.54 18.57 -7.98
N PRO A 137 5.40 19.60 -7.12
CA PRO A 137 6.02 20.90 -7.35
C PRO A 137 7.54 20.80 -7.60
N GLU A 138 8.08 21.61 -8.51
CA GLU A 138 9.50 21.61 -8.88
C GLU A 138 10.42 21.68 -7.65
N LYS A 139 10.10 22.55 -6.68
CA LYS A 139 10.83 22.70 -5.42
C LYS A 139 10.88 21.43 -4.54
N LEU A 140 10.07 20.42 -4.82
CA LEU A 140 10.04 19.13 -4.13
C LEU A 140 10.63 17.99 -4.97
N GLN A 141 10.95 18.21 -6.25
CA GLN A 141 11.52 17.19 -7.14
C GLN A 141 12.87 16.67 -6.67
N PHE A 142 13.64 17.47 -5.92
CA PHE A 142 14.90 17.03 -5.30
C PHE A 142 14.74 15.84 -4.33
N ARG A 143 13.51 15.52 -3.90
CA ARG A 143 13.22 14.35 -3.07
C ARG A 143 13.05 13.06 -3.88
N MET A 144 12.95 13.15 -5.21
CA MET A 144 12.74 12.02 -6.11
C MET A 144 14.08 11.40 -6.54
N THR A 145 14.86 10.92 -5.57
CA THR A 145 16.23 10.42 -5.79
C THR A 145 16.36 8.90 -5.78
N ASP A 146 15.31 8.19 -5.36
CA ASP A 146 15.31 6.73 -5.31
C ASP A 146 15.06 6.14 -6.70
N THR A 147 15.47 4.90 -6.90
CA THR A 147 15.28 4.21 -8.18
C THR A 147 14.05 3.31 -8.16
N PRO A 148 13.40 3.05 -9.31
CA PRO A 148 12.29 2.10 -9.39
C PRO A 148 12.66 0.70 -8.89
N GLU A 149 13.92 0.28 -9.09
CA GLU A 149 14.45 -1.01 -8.67
C GLU A 149 14.39 -1.19 -7.16
N LEU A 150 14.55 -0.12 -6.37
CA LEU A 150 14.47 -0.18 -4.92
C LEU A 150 13.10 -0.72 -4.46
N ALA A 151 12.02 -0.17 -5.00
CA ALA A 151 10.67 -0.66 -4.73
C ALA A 151 10.42 -2.03 -5.38
N ALA A 152 10.84 -2.20 -6.63
CA ALA A 152 10.60 -3.42 -7.40
C ALA A 152 11.29 -4.65 -6.79
N HIS A 153 12.50 -4.51 -6.22
CA HIS A 153 13.22 -5.60 -5.56
C HIS A 153 12.73 -5.87 -4.13
N SER A 154 12.17 -4.86 -3.46
CA SER A 154 11.63 -5.00 -2.10
C SER A 154 10.48 -6.01 -2.04
N ILE A 155 9.57 -5.97 -3.03
CA ILE A 155 8.40 -6.85 -3.08
C ILE A 155 8.77 -8.34 -3.15
N PRO A 156 9.52 -8.83 -4.14
CA PRO A 156 9.92 -10.24 -4.20
C PRO A 156 10.79 -10.63 -3.01
N TYR A 157 11.62 -9.74 -2.45
CA TYR A 157 12.34 -10.04 -1.22
C TYR A 157 11.38 -10.32 -0.05
N LEU A 158 10.40 -9.45 0.16
CA LEU A 158 9.42 -9.57 1.24
C LEU A 158 8.44 -10.73 1.05
N THR A 159 8.11 -11.08 -0.19
CA THR A 159 7.17 -12.17 -0.49
C THR A 159 7.84 -13.53 -0.72
N SER A 160 9.14 -13.60 -1.01
CA SER A 160 9.88 -14.87 -1.20
C SER A 160 9.86 -15.81 0.00
N LYS A 161 9.61 -15.26 1.19
CA LYS A 161 9.42 -16.01 2.42
C LYS A 161 8.28 -15.36 3.18
N ARG A 162 7.30 -16.16 3.58
CA ARG A 162 6.22 -15.71 4.42
C ARG A 162 6.74 -15.27 5.79
N ARG A 163 6.40 -14.04 6.19
CA ARG A 163 6.90 -13.38 7.41
C ARG A 163 5.70 -12.90 8.22
N GLU A 164 5.15 -13.79 9.04
CA GLU A 164 3.90 -13.52 9.79
C GLU A 164 3.98 -12.26 10.66
N TRP A 165 5.16 -11.96 11.18
CA TRP A 165 5.37 -10.76 12.00
C TRP A 165 5.15 -9.46 11.22
N LEU A 166 5.11 -9.46 9.90
CA LEU A 166 4.74 -8.28 9.12
C LEU A 166 3.24 -7.96 9.18
N GLY A 167 2.40 -8.86 9.68
CA GLY A 167 0.95 -8.69 9.69
C GLY A 167 0.48 -7.36 10.28
N GLY A 168 -0.21 -6.58 9.43
CA GLY A 168 -0.72 -5.24 9.73
C GLY A 168 0.37 -4.20 9.97
N ARG A 169 1.62 -4.47 9.61
CA ARG A 169 2.73 -3.51 9.75
C ARG A 169 3.04 -2.83 8.43
N TRP A 170 3.76 -1.72 8.55
CA TRP A 170 4.33 -1.06 7.39
C TRP A 170 5.85 -1.24 7.30
N VAL A 171 6.37 -1.24 6.07
CA VAL A 171 7.80 -1.40 5.76
C VAL A 171 8.22 -0.36 4.74
N SER A 172 9.32 0.36 5.01
CA SER A 172 9.93 1.25 4.02
C SER A 172 10.85 0.48 3.07
N CYS A 173 10.75 0.74 1.77
CA CYS A 173 11.69 0.24 0.77
C CYS A 173 13.10 0.83 0.93
N MET A 174 13.22 1.99 1.59
CA MET A 174 14.49 2.70 1.79
C MET A 174 15.37 2.08 2.88
N TRP A 175 14.90 1.01 3.54
CA TRP A 175 15.64 0.35 4.61
C TRP A 175 16.45 -0.83 4.09
N ASP A 176 17.58 -1.09 4.76
CA ASP A 176 18.31 -2.34 4.57
C ASP A 176 17.46 -3.52 5.06
N MET A 177 16.98 -4.33 4.11
CA MET A 177 16.04 -5.42 4.39
C MET A 177 16.63 -6.52 5.30
N PRO A 178 17.90 -6.97 5.13
CA PRO A 178 18.53 -7.88 6.08
C PRO A 178 18.57 -7.34 7.51
N LYS A 179 18.91 -6.06 7.68
CA LYS A 179 18.90 -5.40 8.98
C LYS A 179 17.49 -5.34 9.56
N LEU A 180 16.48 -4.98 8.78
CA LEU A 180 15.08 -4.99 9.19
C LEU A 180 14.66 -6.38 9.70
N VAL A 181 14.95 -7.44 8.95
CA VAL A 181 14.62 -8.82 9.33
C VAL A 181 15.34 -9.22 10.64
N SER A 182 16.59 -8.81 10.83
CA SER A 182 17.32 -9.06 12.10
C SER A 182 16.67 -8.41 13.33
N MET A 183 15.78 -7.42 13.12
CA MET A 183 15.08 -6.69 14.18
C MET A 183 13.71 -7.27 14.51
N GLU A 184 13.29 -8.38 13.89
CA GLU A 184 11.98 -9.02 14.07
C GLU A 184 11.55 -9.10 15.53
N LYS A 185 12.39 -9.68 16.40
CA LYS A 185 12.07 -9.83 17.84
C LYS A 185 11.71 -8.48 18.47
N LYS A 186 12.52 -7.44 18.24
CA LYS A 186 12.30 -6.09 18.78
C LYS A 186 11.01 -5.48 18.22
N ILE A 187 10.74 -5.68 16.94
CA ILE A 187 9.55 -5.15 16.25
C ILE A 187 8.28 -5.79 16.82
N VAL A 188 8.30 -7.11 17.04
CA VAL A 188 7.17 -7.85 17.62
C VAL A 188 6.98 -7.47 19.09
N ASP A 189 8.02 -7.57 19.92
CA ASP A 189 7.95 -7.32 21.36
C ASP A 189 7.42 -5.92 21.70
N LYS A 190 7.82 -4.91 20.91
CA LYS A 190 7.44 -3.51 21.12
C LYS A 190 6.30 -3.03 20.23
N ASN A 191 5.69 -3.95 19.48
CA ASN A 191 4.61 -3.68 18.52
C ASN A 191 4.91 -2.51 17.56
N LEU A 192 6.16 -2.43 17.09
CA LEU A 192 6.62 -1.35 16.20
C LEU A 192 6.01 -1.49 14.80
N LEU A 193 6.13 -0.42 14.02
CA LEU A 193 5.68 -0.33 12.63
C LEU A 193 4.15 -0.42 12.45
N LYS A 194 3.42 0.02 13.47
CA LYS A 194 1.97 0.26 13.46
C LYS A 194 1.69 1.66 13.98
N PHE A 195 0.56 2.24 13.60
CA PHE A 195 0.14 3.52 14.17
C PHE A 195 -0.63 3.30 15.47
N GLN A 196 -0.06 3.78 16.57
CA GLN A 196 -0.60 3.62 17.91
C GLN A 196 -0.68 4.97 18.61
N CYS A 197 -1.74 5.14 19.41
CA CYS A 197 -1.78 6.21 20.39
C CYS A 197 -0.89 5.79 21.57
N THR A 198 0.19 6.52 21.80
CA THR A 198 1.08 6.32 22.96
C THR A 198 0.94 7.53 23.87
N GLY A 199 0.46 7.36 25.10
CA GLY A 199 0.37 8.48 26.06
C GLY A 199 -0.83 8.50 27.00
N LEU A 200 -1.41 7.34 27.34
CA LEU A 200 -2.27 7.17 28.50
C LEU A 200 -1.69 6.09 29.40
#